data_AF-Q2NM25-F1
#
_entry.id   AF-Q2NM25-F1
#
_cell.length_a   1.000
_cell.length_b   1.000
_cell.length_c   1.000
_cell.angle_alpha   90.00
_cell.angle_beta   90.00
_cell.angle_gamma   90.00
#
_symmetry.space_group_name_H-M   'P 1'
#
loop_
_entity.id
_entity.type
_entity.pdbx_description
1 polymer ?
#
loop_
_entity_poly.entity_id
_entity_poly.type
_entity_poly.pdbx_seq_one_letter_code
_entity_poly.pdbx_strand_id
1 'polypeptide(L)'
;EFLRVHSPSAEVQGHGKPILQYGKLNVGLSKIEPAGQYALKLTFDDGHDSGLFTWEYLYQLAVRQDDLWSDYLAELKAAGKTRDPSESVVKLML
;
A
#
# COMPACT_ATOMS: atom_id res chain seq x y z
N GLU A 1 6.14 1.30 -3.09
CA GLU A 1 4.83 0.67 -3.42
C GLU A 1 4.28 -0.25 -2.32
N PHE A 2 4.84 -1.45 -2.05
CA PHE A 2 4.25 -2.45 -1.14
C PHE A 2 3.80 -1.88 0.22
N LEU A 3 4.71 -1.22 0.95
CA LEU A 3 4.40 -0.59 2.23
C LEU A 3 3.31 0.50 2.11
N ARG A 4 3.24 1.18 0.96
CA ARG A 4 2.26 2.26 0.73
C ARG A 4 0.86 1.70 0.52
N VAL A 5 0.71 0.60 -0.21
CA VAL A 5 -0.58 -0.02 -0.49
C VAL A 5 -1.11 -0.79 0.73
N HIS A 6 -0.21 -1.29 1.58
CA HIS A 6 -0.52 -1.91 2.87
C HIS A 6 -0.32 -0.93 4.05
N SER A 7 -0.45 0.38 3.85
CA SER A 7 -0.34 1.33 4.95
C SER A 7 -1.52 1.16 5.93
N PRO A 8 -1.29 1.08 7.25
CA PRO A 8 -2.36 0.89 8.24
C PRO A 8 -3.08 2.19 8.62
N SER A 9 -2.80 3.32 7.94
CA SER A 9 -3.44 4.61 8.23
C SER A 9 -4.96 4.53 8.21
N ALA A 10 -5.63 5.34 9.03
CA ALA A 10 -7.10 5.45 9.08
C ALA A 10 -7.73 5.82 7.72
N GLU A 11 -6.96 6.46 6.84
CA GLU A 11 -7.33 6.73 5.44
C GLU A 11 -7.39 5.47 4.57
N VAL A 12 -6.59 4.46 4.90
CA VAL A 12 -6.56 3.16 4.23
C VAL A 12 -7.47 2.15 4.94
N GLN A 13 -7.63 2.23 6.27
CA GLN A 13 -8.45 1.31 7.09
C GLN A 13 -9.89 1.78 7.41
N GLY A 14 -10.31 2.95 6.92
CA GLY A 14 -11.55 3.63 7.33
C GLY A 14 -12.71 2.72 7.74
N HIS A 15 -13.22 2.90 8.98
CA HIS A 15 -14.42 2.30 9.61
C HIS A 15 -14.98 1.00 8.97
N GLY A 16 -14.12 0.02 8.69
CA GLY A 16 -14.54 -1.36 8.40
C GLY A 16 -13.93 -2.04 7.17
N LYS A 17 -13.60 -1.33 6.08
CA LYS A 17 -13.03 -1.98 4.87
C LYS A 17 -11.80 -1.24 4.34
N PRO A 18 -10.67 -1.95 4.12
CA PRO A 18 -9.50 -1.34 3.53
C PRO A 18 -9.81 -0.88 2.09
N ILE A 19 -9.45 0.36 1.77
CA ILE A 19 -9.63 0.90 0.41
C ILE A 19 -8.47 0.42 -0.46
N LEU A 20 -8.78 -0.32 -1.53
CA LEU A 20 -7.79 -0.76 -2.51
C LEU A 20 -7.03 0.44 -3.09
N GLN A 21 -5.74 0.52 -2.81
CA GLN A 21 -4.85 1.53 -3.36
C GLN A 21 -4.36 1.09 -4.75
N TYR A 22 -4.44 1.95 -5.75
CA TYR A 22 -4.00 1.65 -7.13
C TYR A 22 -3.24 2.84 -7.73
N GLY A 23 -2.50 2.62 -8.82
CA GLY A 23 -1.66 3.66 -9.42
C GLY A 23 -0.47 4.10 -8.56
N LYS A 24 0.01 3.23 -7.66
CA LYS A 24 1.06 3.55 -6.68
C LYS A 24 2.43 2.95 -7.00
N LEU A 25 2.63 2.43 -8.21
CA LEU A 25 3.90 1.81 -8.66
C LEU A 25 5.10 2.73 -8.47
N ASN A 26 4.94 4.00 -8.84
CA ASN A 26 6.01 4.99 -8.78
C ASN A 26 6.19 5.63 -7.40
N VAL A 27 5.46 5.16 -6.38
CA VAL A 27 5.52 5.76 -5.04
C VAL A 27 6.73 5.24 -4.27
N GLY A 28 7.65 6.17 -4.03
CA GLY A 28 8.83 6.01 -3.18
C GLY A 28 8.58 6.40 -1.73
N LEU A 29 9.54 6.01 -0.88
CA LEU A 29 9.62 6.42 0.51
C LEU A 29 10.44 7.72 0.59
N SER A 30 9.85 8.78 1.14
CA SER A 30 10.49 10.09 1.24
C SER A 30 11.15 10.31 2.60
N LYS A 31 10.54 9.79 3.68
CA LYS A 31 11.06 9.99 5.04
C LYS A 31 10.70 8.81 5.94
N ILE A 32 11.57 8.55 6.91
CA ILE A 32 11.39 7.56 7.97
C ILE A 32 11.67 8.27 9.28
N GLU A 33 10.72 8.24 10.21
CA GLU A 33 10.89 8.82 11.54
C GLU A 33 10.47 7.82 12.60
N PRO A 34 11.22 7.68 13.71
CA PRO A 34 10.77 6.86 14.82
C PRO A 34 9.57 7.51 15.51
N ALA A 35 8.49 6.75 15.68
CA ALA A 35 7.31 7.14 16.45
C ALA A 35 7.39 6.47 17.83
N GLY A 36 8.08 7.13 18.75
CA GLY A 36 8.39 6.57 20.07
C GLY A 36 9.28 5.32 19.95
N GLN A 37 9.02 4.31 20.78
CA GLN A 37 9.78 3.05 20.79
C GLN A 37 9.06 1.88 20.10
N TYR A 38 7.84 2.08 19.62
CA TYR A 38 6.96 0.97 19.18
C TYR A 38 6.61 1.00 17.69
N ALA A 39 6.89 2.08 16.98
CA ALA A 39 6.54 2.24 15.58
C ALA A 39 7.51 3.14 14.78
N LEU A 40 7.43 3.03 13.46
CA LEU A 40 8.04 3.93 12.50
C LEU A 40 6.93 4.70 11.76
N LYS A 41 7.06 6.03 11.71
CA LYS A 41 6.30 6.89 10.81
C LYS A 41 7.00 6.88 9.44
N LEU A 42 6.29 6.40 8.42
CA LEU A 42 6.75 6.38 7.04
C LEU A 42 6.01 7.45 6.23
N THR A 43 6.77 8.33 5.60
CA THR A 43 6.26 9.35 4.68
C THR A 43 6.60 8.95 3.26
N PHE A 44 5.61 8.99 2.38
CA PHE A 44 5.74 8.66 0.97
C PHE A 44 5.61 9.90 0.09
N ASP A 45 6.20 9.81 -1.10
CA ASP A 45 6.25 10.89 -2.08
C ASP A 45 4.87 11.26 -2.66
N ASP A 46 3.87 10.37 -2.58
CA ASP A 46 2.51 10.66 -3.06
C ASP A 46 1.70 11.59 -2.14
N GLY A 47 2.34 12.23 -1.16
CA GLY A 47 1.72 13.07 -0.16
C GLY A 47 1.19 12.32 1.07
N HIS A 48 1.42 11.00 1.17
CA HIS A 48 1.02 10.22 2.33
C HIS A 48 2.03 10.37 3.47
N ASP A 49 1.69 11.12 4.50
CA ASP A 49 2.55 11.30 5.69
C ASP A 49 2.01 10.63 6.96
N SER A 50 0.83 10.01 6.93
CA SER A 50 0.15 9.51 8.13
C SER A 50 0.49 8.07 8.53
N GLY A 51 1.31 7.36 7.75
CA GLY A 51 1.59 5.94 7.91
C GLY A 51 2.40 5.60 9.16
N LEU A 52 1.74 5.10 10.21
CA LEU A 52 2.39 4.58 11.42
C LEU A 52 2.48 3.05 11.37
N PHE A 53 3.69 2.53 11.25
CA PHE A 53 3.97 1.10 11.14
C PHE A 53 4.60 0.59 12.43
N THR A 54 3.87 -0.22 13.20
CA THR A 54 4.43 -0.85 14.39
C THR A 54 5.49 -1.90 14.01
N TRP A 55 6.43 -2.18 14.91
CA TRP A 55 7.44 -3.22 14.66
C TRP A 55 6.83 -4.58 14.34
N GLU A 56 5.77 -4.97 15.05
CA GLU A 56 5.04 -6.21 14.80
C GLU A 56 4.40 -6.22 13.42
N TYR A 57 3.81 -5.10 13.00
CA TYR A 57 3.20 -5.00 11.67
C TYR A 57 4.25 -5.04 10.56
N LEU A 58 5.37 -4.32 10.71
CA LEU A 58 6.50 -4.41 9.77
C LEU A 58 7.03 -5.83 9.67
N TYR A 59 7.15 -6.54 10.78
CA TYR A 59 7.56 -7.93 10.79
C TYR A 59 6.56 -8.83 10.07
N GLN A 60 5.26 -8.67 10.33
CA GLN A 60 4.22 -9.39 9.61
C GLN A 60 4.26 -9.12 8.10
N LEU A 61 4.42 -7.86 7.71
CA LEU A 61 4.54 -7.45 6.31
C LEU A 61 5.77 -8.08 5.64
N ALA A 62 6.89 -8.20 6.35
CA ALA A 62 8.09 -8.85 5.84
C ALA A 62 7.90 -10.36 5.68
N VAL A 63 7.30 -11.04 6.66
CA VAL A 63 7.10 -12.50 6.64
C VAL A 63 6.03 -12.91 5.62
N ARG A 64 4.96 -12.13 5.48
CA ARG A 64 3.84 -12.42 4.58
C ARG A 64 3.87 -11.64 3.28
N GLN A 65 5.02 -11.09 2.92
CA GLN A 65 5.14 -10.18 1.77
C GLN A 65 4.57 -10.81 0.50
N ASP A 66 4.96 -12.04 0.18
CA ASP A 66 4.57 -12.74 -1.05
C ASP A 66 3.05 -13.01 -1.11
N ASP A 67 2.50 -13.53 -0.02
CA ASP A 67 1.07 -13.83 0.14
C ASP A 67 0.20 -12.57 0.02
N LEU A 68 0.56 -11.53 0.77
CA LEU A 68 -0.15 -10.23 0.74
C LEU A 68 -0.03 -9.55 -0.62
N TRP A 69 1.12 -9.69 -1.27
CA TRP A 69 1.34 -9.11 -2.59
C TRP A 69 0.52 -9.82 -3.67
N SER A 70 0.47 -11.16 -3.61
CA SER A 70 -0.35 -11.94 -4.52
C SER A 70 -1.85 -11.62 -4.37
N ASP A 71 -2.32 -11.47 -3.12
CA ASP A 71 -3.71 -11.07 -2.83
C ASP A 71 -4.02 -9.68 -3.41
N TYR A 72 -3.14 -8.70 -3.14
CA TYR A 72 -3.25 -7.35 -3.70
C TYR A 72 -3.32 -7.32 -5.24
N LEU A 73 -2.49 -8.11 -5.92
CA LEU A 73 -2.51 -8.23 -7.38
C LEU A 73 -3.83 -8.85 -7.89
N ALA A 74 -4.37 -9.83 -7.17
CA ALA A 74 -5.66 -10.43 -7.47
C ALA A 74 -6.81 -9.43 -7.30
N GLU A 75 -6.78 -8.62 -6.24
CA GLU A 75 -7.74 -7.53 -6.00
C GLU A 75 -7.68 -6.47 -7.10
N LEU A 76 -6.49 -6.03 -7.50
CA LEU A 76 -6.30 -5.10 -8.62
C LEU A 76 -6.92 -5.64 -9.91
N LYS A 77 -6.64 -6.91 -10.22
CA LYS A 77 -7.18 -7.58 -11.42
C LYS A 77 -8.71 -7.68 -11.36
N ALA A 78 -9.27 -8.04 -10.20
CA ALA A 78 -10.72 -8.14 -10.00
C ALA A 78 -11.40 -6.76 -10.13
N ALA A 79 -10.75 -5.70 -9.65
CA ALA A 79 -11.21 -4.33 -9.76
C ALA A 79 -10.99 -3.70 -11.15
N GLY A 80 -10.26 -4.37 -12.05
CA GLY A 80 -9.85 -3.81 -13.34
C GLY A 80 -8.93 -2.58 -13.20
N LYS A 81 -8.20 -2.50 -12.08
CA LYS A 81 -7.24 -1.44 -11.78
C LYS A 81 -5.81 -1.94 -12.03
N THR A 82 -4.89 -1.01 -12.14
CA THR A 82 -3.47 -1.28 -12.36
C THR A 82 -2.62 -0.64 -11.27
N ARG A 83 -1.42 -1.18 -11.09
CA ARG A 83 -0.39 -0.60 -10.24
C ARG A 83 0.17 0.69 -10.82
N ASP A 84 0.30 0.73 -12.15
CA ASP A 84 0.90 1.86 -12.83
C ASP A 84 -0.14 2.97 -13.06
N PRO A 85 0.15 4.22 -12.70
CA PRO A 85 -0.81 5.33 -12.86
C PRO A 85 -1.07 5.72 -14.34
N SER A 86 -0.21 5.31 -15.27
CA SER A 86 -0.29 5.61 -16.70
C SER A 86 -0.87 4.46 -17.54
N GLU A 87 -0.88 3.24 -17.03
CA GLU A 87 -1.52 2.09 -17.65
C GLU A 87 -3.05 2.25 -17.66
N SER A 88 -3.63 2.41 -18.85
CA SER A 88 -5.07 2.28 -19.05
C SER A 88 -5.36 0.88 -19.55
N VAL A 89 -6.09 0.07 -18.78
CA VAL A 89 -6.49 -1.28 -19.21
C VAL A 89 -7.51 -1.14 -20.34
N VAL A 90 -7.02 -1.01 -21.57
CA VAL A 90 -7.87 -1.07 -22.77
C VAL A 90 -8.29 -2.53 -22.94
N LYS A 91 -9.49 -2.89 -22.45
CA LYS A 91 -10.12 -4.15 -22.83
C LYS A 91 -10.47 -4.08 -24.31
N LEU A 92 -9.56 -4.52 -25.18
CA LEU A 92 -9.93 -4.98 -26.51
C LEU A 92 -10.72 -6.27 -26.31
N MET A 93 -12.05 -6.13 -26.29
CA MET A 93 -12.95 -7.24 -26.56
C MET A 93 -12.76 -7.57 -28.05
N LEU A 94 -12.03 -8.64 -28.33
CA LEU A 94 -12.04 -9.30 -29.64
C LEU A 94 -12.98 -10.50 -29.58
#